data_AF-A0A7X1C8U4-F1
#
_entry.id   AF-A0A7X1C8U4-F1
#
_cell.length_a   1.000
_cell.length_b   1.000
_cell.length_c   1.000
_cell.angle_alpha   90.00
_cell.angle_beta   90.00
_cell.angle_gamma   90.00
#
_symmetry.space_group_name_H-M   'P 1'
#
loop_
_entity.id
_entity.type
_entity.pdbx_description
1 polymer ?
#
loop_
_entity_poly.entity_id
_entity_poly.type
_entity_poly.pdbx_seq_one_letter_code
_entity_poly.pdbx_strand_id
1 'polypeptide(L)' 'MLEKAKIDRINELSKKKKAGTLTATEKMEQEKLRKEYIKSFRTHMKGTIENTTIIDPKGNDVTPHKVKQMRKNNN' A
#
# COMPACT_ATOMS: atom_id res chain seq x y z
N MET A 1 -2.75 -5.60 -7.99
CA MET A 1 -1.94 -4.39 -8.20
C MET A 1 -2.74 -3.50 -9.14
N LEU A 2 -2.73 -2.18 -8.93
CA LEU A 2 -3.57 -1.27 -9.71
C LEU A 2 -2.99 -1.02 -11.10
N GLU A 3 -3.85 -0.76 -12.09
CA GLU A 3 -3.42 -0.48 -13.47
C GLU A 3 -2.52 0.76 -13.54
N LYS A 4 -1.49 0.69 -14.40
CA LYS A 4 -0.51 1.76 -14.57
C LYS A 4 -1.15 3.10 -14.96
N ALA A 5 -2.19 3.06 -15.80
CA ALA A 5 -2.95 4.24 -16.22
C ALA A 5 -3.58 5.00 -15.04
N LYS A 6 -4.12 4.29 -14.04
CA LYS A 6 -4.70 4.90 -12.84
C LYS A 6 -3.63 5.49 -11.92
N ILE A 7 -2.44 4.88 -11.86
CA ILE A 7 -1.30 5.41 -11.10
C ILE A 7 -0.79 6.72 -11.74
N ASP A 8 -0.66 6.73 -13.07
CA ASP A 8 -0.25 7.91 -13.82
C ASP A 8 -1.26 9.06 -13.60
N ARG A 9 -2.56 8.76 -13.58
CA ARG A 9 -3.61 9.72 -13.22
C ARG A 9 -3.49 10.27 -11.79
N ILE A 10 -3.19 9.43 -10.80
CA ILE A 10 -2.95 9.89 -9.42
C ILE A 10 -1.76 10.87 -9.36
N ASN A 11 -0.71 10.62 -10.16
CA ASN A 11 0.47 11.48 -10.23
C ASN A 11 0.15 12.83 -10.86
N GLU A 12 -0.63 12.87 -11.94
CA GLU A 12 -1.12 14.11 -12.55
C GLU A 12 -1.93 14.95 -11.56
N LEU A 13 -2.91 14.34 -10.90
CA LEU A 13 -3.74 15.01 -9.88
C LEU A 13 -2.89 15.52 -8.71
N SER A 14 -1.86 14.75 -8.31
CA SER A 14 -0.94 15.17 -7.25
C SER A 14 -0.05 16.35 -7.67
N LYS A 15 0.38 16.42 -8.95
CA LYS A 15 1.10 17.57 -9.50
C LYS A 15 0.21 18.81 -9.52
N LYS A 16 -1.04 18.69 -9.98
CA LYS A 16 -2.03 19.79 -9.94
C LYS A 16 -2.31 20.27 -8.52
N LYS A 17 -2.45 19.33 -7.57
CA LYS A 17 -2.57 19.65 -6.13
C LYS A 17 -1.38 20.47 -5.62
N LYS A 18 -0.16 20.07 -5.99
CA LYS A 18 1.07 20.79 -5.61
C LYS A 18 1.14 22.19 -6.24
N ALA A 19 0.62 22.34 -7.46
CA ALA A 19 0.52 23.61 -8.16
C ALA A 19 -0.64 24.51 -7.68
N GLY A 20 -1.52 24.01 -6.80
CA GLY A 20 -2.66 24.78 -6.27
C GLY A 20 -3.86 24.91 -7.22
N THR A 21 -3.83 24.28 -8.40
CA THR A 21 -4.88 24.38 -9.44
C THR A 21 -5.93 23.26 -9.36
N LEU A 22 -5.98 22.54 -8.24
CA LEU A 22 -6.84 21.37 -8.08
C LEU A 22 -8.28 21.78 -7.80
N THR A 23 -9.20 21.33 -8.64
CA THR A 23 -10.65 21.53 -8.44
C THR A 23 -11.22 20.55 -7.41
N ALA A 24 -12.38 20.88 -6.82
CA ALA A 24 -13.02 20.02 -5.82
C ALA A 24 -13.41 18.64 -6.39
N THR A 25 -13.81 18.58 -7.66
CA THR A 25 -14.15 17.34 -8.37
C THR A 25 -12.92 16.45 -8.57
N GLU A 26 -11.80 17.03 -9.00
CA GLU A 26 -10.52 16.34 -9.14
C GLU A 26 -9.97 15.84 -7.80
N LYS A 27 -10.21 16.59 -6.71
CA LYS A 27 -9.84 16.15 -5.35
C LYS A 27 -10.61 14.90 -4.93
N MET A 28 -11.91 14.83 -5.21
CA MET A 28 -12.72 13.65 -4.94
C MET A 28 -12.26 12.44 -5.76
N GLU A 29 -11.94 12.65 -7.04
CA GLU A 29 -11.36 11.62 -7.91
C GLU A 29 -10.02 11.11 -7.36
N GLN A 30 -9.13 12.01 -6.96
CA GLN A 30 -7.83 11.66 -6.38
C GLN A 30 -7.99 10.82 -5.11
N GLU A 31 -8.93 11.18 -4.22
CA GLU A 31 -9.20 10.41 -3.00
C GLU A 31 -9.75 9.02 -3.29
N LYS A 32 -10.67 8.89 -4.26
CA LYS A 32 -11.23 7.61 -4.68
C LYS A 32 -10.12 6.69 -5.21
N LEU A 33 -9.31 7.19 -6.13
CA LEU A 33 -8.19 6.45 -6.72
C LEU A 33 -7.14 6.07 -5.67
N ARG A 34 -6.83 6.97 -4.72
CA ARG A 34 -5.91 6.66 -3.61
C ARG A 34 -6.45 5.59 -2.68
N LYS A 35 -7.74 5.61 -2.35
CA LYS A 35 -8.35 4.55 -1.52
C LYS A 35 -8.28 3.19 -2.19
N GLU A 36 -8.56 3.12 -3.49
CA GLU A 36 -8.45 1.90 -4.29
C GLU A 36 -7.01 1.37 -4.30
N TYR A 37 -6.03 2.27 -4.50
CA TYR A 37 -4.59 1.95 -4.47
C TYR A 37 -4.16 1.40 -3.13
N ILE A 38 -4.50 2.08 -2.03
CA ILE A 38 -4.13 1.64 -0.69
C ILE A 38 -4.75 0.28 -0.37
N LYS A 39 -6.00 0.02 -0.80
CA LYS A 39 -6.64 -1.28 -0.60
C LYS A 39 -5.87 -2.39 -1.33
N SER A 40 -5.57 -2.21 -2.61
CA SER A 40 -4.81 -3.21 -3.38
C SER A 40 -3.39 -3.41 -2.84
N PHE A 41 -2.73 -2.31 -2.46
CA PHE A 41 -1.39 -2.32 -1.90
C PHE A 41 -1.34 -3.05 -0.55
N ARG A 42 -2.30 -2.79 0.36
CA ARG A 42 -2.38 -3.47 1.66
C ARG A 42 -2.54 -4.98 1.51
N THR A 43 -3.35 -5.44 0.57
CA THR A 43 -3.50 -6.88 0.29
C THR A 43 -2.18 -7.50 -0.17
N HIS A 44 -1.48 -6.86 -1.10
CA HIS A 44 -0.20 -7.36 -1.60
C HIS A 44 0.90 -7.32 -0.53
N MET A 45 0.98 -6.24 0.24
CA MET A 45 1.93 -6.08 1.33
C MET A 45 1.68 -7.08 2.46
N LYS A 46 0.42 -7.40 2.77
CA LYS A 46 0.07 -8.46 3.73
C LYS A 46 0.68 -9.80 3.31
N GLY A 47 0.53 -10.20 2.04
CA GLY A 47 1.16 -11.42 1.53
C GLY A 47 2.69 -11.39 1.55
N THR A 48 3.30 -10.23 1.31
CA THR A 48 4.76 -10.08 1.39
C THR A 48 5.27 -10.24 2.82
N ILE A 49 4.60 -9.61 3.79
CA ILE A 49 4.93 -9.73 5.23
C ILE A 49 4.73 -11.16 5.71
N GLU A 50 3.64 -11.81 5.29
CA GLU A 50 3.38 -13.21 5.61
C GLU A 50 4.45 -14.15 5.05
N ASN A 51 5.23 -13.78 4.03
CA ASN A 51 6.32 -14.62 3.51
C ASN A 51 7.73 -14.18 3.95
N THR A 52 7.86 -13.02 4.59
CA THR A 52 9.17 -12.47 4.99
C THR A 52 9.48 -12.83 6.44
N THR A 53 10.66 -13.38 6.71
CA THR A 53 11.15 -13.61 8.08
C THR A 53 12.21 -12.55 8.38
N ILE A 54 12.09 -11.86 9.51
CA ILE A 54 13.01 -10.79 9.91
C ILE A 54 14.02 -11.39 10.88
N ILE A 55 15.29 -11.34 10.50
CA ILE A 55 16.42 -11.85 11.29
C ILE A 55 17.27 -10.66 11.72
N ASP A 56 17.55 -10.56 13.02
CA ASP A 56 18.46 -9.57 13.59
C ASP A 56 19.92 -9.92 13.19
N PRO A 57 20.86 -8.96 13.03
CA PRO A 57 22.29 -9.22 12.82
C PRO A 57 22.96 -10.26 13.75
N LYS A 58 22.37 -10.58 14.90
CA LYS A 58 22.80 -11.68 15.80
C LYS A 58 22.27 -13.07 15.41
N GLY A 59 21.51 -13.19 14.33
CA GLY A 59 20.91 -14.44 13.86
C GLY A 59 19.57 -14.82 14.50
N ASN A 60 19.01 -13.98 15.37
CA ASN A 60 17.74 -14.26 16.04
C ASN A 60 16.55 -13.86 15.16
N ASP A 61 15.56 -14.75 15.02
CA ASP A 61 14.30 -14.46 14.35
C ASP A 61 13.42 -13.55 15.20
N VAL A 62 13.42 -12.27 14.86
CA VAL A 62 12.63 -11.21 15.50
C VAL A 62 11.30 -10.97 14.77
N THR A 63 10.86 -11.89 13.91
CA THR A 63 9.56 -11.78 13.23
C THR A 63 8.45 -11.57 14.26
N PRO A 64 7.67 -10.47 14.17
CA PRO A 64 6.66 -10.14 15.17
C PRO A 64 5.67 -11.29 15.40
N HIS A 65 5.32 -11.57 16.67
CA HIS A 65 4.39 -12.64 17.05
C HIS A 65 3.05 -12.57 16.30
N LYS A 66 2.59 -11.35 15.98
CA LYS A 66 1.38 -11.11 15.20
C LYS A 66 1.45 -11.70 13.79
N VAL A 67 2.61 -11.60 13.13
CA VAL A 67 2.86 -12.19 11.80
C VAL A 67 2.90 -13.73 11.91
N LYS A 68 3.54 -14.28 12.96
CA LYS A 68 3.58 -15.72 13.23
C LYS A 68 2.18 -16.31 13.46
N GLN A 69 1.31 -15.59 14.18
CA GLN A 69 -0.09 -16.00 14.40
C GLN A 69 -0.93 -15.90 13.12
N MET A 70 -0.74 -14.84 12.31
CA MET A 70 -1.44 -14.69 11.04
C MET A 70 -1.10 -15.81 10.05
N ARG A 71 0.16 -16.31 10.04
CA ARG A 71 0.54 -17.52 9.28
C ARG A 71 -0.19 -18.78 9.76
N LYS A 72 -0.26 -19.00 11.08
CA LYS A 72 -0.91 -20.19 11.66
C LYS A 72 -2.43 -20.24 11.42
N ASN A 73 -3.11 -19.10 11.39
CA ASN A 73 -4.57 -19.05 11.17
C ASN A 73 -4.98 -19.22 9.70
N ASN A 74 -4.05 -19.07 8.75
CA ASN A 74 -4.31 -19.23 7.32
C ASN A 74 -4.00 -20.66 6.82
N ASN A 75 -3.65 -21.60 7.71
CA ASN A 75 -3.18 -22.96 7.41
C ASN A 75 -4.05 -23.99 8.13
#